data_AF-A0A355R722-F1
#
_entry.id   AF-A0A355R722-F1
#
_cell.length_a   1.000
_cell.length_b   1.000
_cell.length_c   1.000
_cell.angle_alpha   90.00
_cell.angle_beta   90.00
_cell.angle_gamma   90.00
#
_symmetry.space_group_name_H-M   'P 1'
#
loop_
_entity.id
_entity.type
_entity.pdbx_description
1 polymer ?
#
loop_
_entity_poly.entity_id
_entity_poly.type
_entity_poly.pdbx_seq_one_letter_code
_entity_poly.pdbx_strand_id
1 'polypeptide(L)'
;MQQLNPSEISEIIKGRIDNLDVSSQARNEGTVVSVSDGIVRIHGLADVMYGEMIEFPGGVYGMALNLEQDSVGAVILGAYDTLAEGMSAKCTGRILEVPVGKELLGRVVDALGNPIDGKGPLGNTQTDAVEKVAPGVIWRKSVDQPVQTGYKSVDAMIPVGRGQRELI
;
A
#
# COMPACT_ATOMS: atom_id res chain seq x y z
N MET A 1 7.62 17.73 -26.73
CA MET A 1 8.39 17.96 -25.49
C MET A 1 7.65 19.02 -24.71
N GLN A 2 7.02 18.68 -23.58
CA GLN A 2 6.39 19.68 -22.72
C GLN A 2 7.50 20.55 -22.12
N GLN A 3 7.44 21.85 -22.40
CA GLN A 3 8.32 22.87 -21.85
C GLN A 3 7.97 22.99 -20.35
N LEU A 4 8.79 22.39 -19.49
CA LEU A 4 8.65 22.56 -18.04
C LEU A 4 9.07 23.98 -17.68
N ASN A 5 8.12 24.81 -17.25
CA ASN A 5 8.40 26.16 -16.78
C ASN A 5 9.09 26.08 -15.40
N PRO A 6 10.34 26.59 -15.25
CA PRO A 6 11.03 26.58 -13.97
C PRO A 6 10.28 27.30 -12.84
N SER A 7 9.45 28.29 -13.20
CA SER A 7 8.61 29.05 -12.27
C SER A 7 7.55 28.18 -11.58
N GLU A 8 6.87 27.31 -12.34
CA GLU A 8 5.83 26.42 -11.80
C GLU A 8 6.41 25.42 -10.80
N ILE A 9 7.58 24.85 -11.10
CA ILE A 9 8.28 23.93 -10.20
C ILE A 9 8.66 24.65 -8.89
N SER A 10 9.16 25.88 -9.01
CA SER A 10 9.56 26.69 -7.85
C SER A 10 8.37 27.05 -6.97
N GLU A 11 7.22 27.36 -7.56
CA GLU A 11 5.97 27.62 -6.83
C GLU A 11 5.46 26.38 -6.11
N ILE A 12 5.47 25.21 -6.76
CA ILE A 12 5.06 23.94 -6.14
C ILE A 12 5.94 23.62 -4.93
N ILE A 13 7.27 23.80 -5.04
CA ILE A 13 8.21 23.54 -3.94
C ILE A 13 7.98 24.53 -2.80
N LYS A 14 7.86 25.83 -3.09
CA LYS A 14 7.56 26.85 -2.07
C LYS A 14 6.25 26.55 -1.34
N GLY A 15 5.19 26.22 -2.07
CA GLY A 15 3.92 25.84 -1.47
C GLY A 15 4.00 24.60 -0.57
N ARG A 16 4.87 23.63 -0.88
CA ARG A 16 5.10 22.47 0.01
C ARG A 16 5.86 22.85 1.28
N ILE A 17 6.81 23.77 1.19
CA ILE A 17 7.58 24.26 2.34
C ILE A 17 6.67 25.09 3.26
N ASP A 18 5.86 25.99 2.70
CA ASP A 18 4.94 26.85 3.47
C ASP A 18 3.87 26.03 4.21
N ASN A 19 3.46 24.88 3.66
CA ASN A 19 2.50 23.97 4.27
C ASN A 19 3.15 22.88 5.16
N LEU A 20 4.47 22.92 5.38
CA LEU A 20 5.15 21.95 6.23
C LEU A 20 4.86 22.29 7.71
N ASP A 21 3.95 21.54 8.32
CA ASP A 21 3.72 21.62 9.76
C ASP A 21 4.86 20.92 10.51
N VAL A 22 5.70 21.71 11.19
CA VAL A 22 6.82 21.22 12.01
C VAL A 22 6.32 21.00 13.44
N SER A 23 5.46 20.00 13.60
CA SER A 23 4.95 19.58 14.91
C SER A 23 5.62 18.28 15.38
N SER A 24 5.96 18.21 16.66
CA SER A 24 6.53 17.00 17.27
C SER A 24 5.40 16.05 17.62
N GLN A 25 5.37 14.87 17.00
CA GLN A 25 4.42 13.80 17.32
C GLN A 25 5.11 12.69 18.10
N ALA A 26 4.51 12.26 19.21
CA ALA A 26 4.93 11.04 19.87
C ALA A 26 4.57 9.86 18.96
N ARG A 27 5.57 9.06 18.57
CA ARG A 27 5.38 7.82 17.81
C ARG A 27 6.02 6.67 18.57
N ASN A 28 5.40 5.50 18.48
CA ASN A 28 5.98 4.28 19.02
C ASN A 28 7.11 3.81 18.08
N GLU A 29 8.28 3.59 18.66
CA GLU A 29 9.50 3.22 17.94
C GLU A 29 10.07 1.93 18.54
N GLY A 30 10.51 1.04 17.65
CA GLY A 30 11.17 -0.21 17.99
C GLY A 30 12.55 -0.27 17.35
N THR A 31 13.30 -1.30 17.71
CA THR A 31 14.63 -1.56 17.17
C THR A 31 14.65 -2.92 16.49
N VAL A 32 15.18 -2.98 15.27
CA VAL A 32 15.38 -4.23 14.54
C VAL A 32 16.44 -5.07 15.25
N VAL A 33 16.06 -6.28 15.64
CA VAL A 33 16.94 -7.25 16.31
C VAL A 33 17.62 -8.15 15.29
N SER A 34 16.89 -8.55 14.25
CA SER A 34 17.40 -9.48 13.23
C SER A 34 16.63 -9.31 11.93
N VAL A 35 17.31 -9.51 10.80
CA VAL A 35 16.73 -9.54 9.45
C VAL A 35 17.14 -10.85 8.79
N SER A 36 16.18 -11.63 8.27
CA SER A 36 16.43 -12.88 7.58
C SER A 36 15.40 -13.08 6.46
N ASP A 37 15.85 -13.21 5.22
CA ASP A 37 15.02 -13.52 4.04
C ASP A 37 13.72 -12.69 3.94
N GLY A 38 13.79 -11.39 4.21
CA GLY A 38 12.63 -10.48 4.16
C GLY A 38 11.73 -10.50 5.40
N ILE A 39 12.09 -11.26 6.44
CA ILE A 39 11.44 -11.26 7.76
C ILE A 39 12.31 -10.48 8.74
N VAL A 40 11.67 -9.59 9.51
CA VAL A 40 12.32 -8.76 10.51
C VAL A 40 11.74 -9.08 11.87
N ARG A 41 12.61 -9.23 12.87
CA ARG A 41 12.19 -9.21 14.27
C ARG A 41 12.52 -7.85 14.87
N ILE A 42 11.52 -7.25 15.48
CA ILE A 42 11.61 -5.92 16.07
C ILE A 42 11.34 -6.06 17.57
N HIS A 43 12.20 -5.47 18.39
CA HIS A 43 11.97 -5.33 19.81
C HIS A 43 11.36 -3.96 20.11
N GLY A 44 10.36 -3.91 20.98
CA GLY A 44 9.58 -2.70 21.26
C GLY A 44 8.25 -2.70 20.51
N LEU A 45 7.83 -1.53 20.01
CA LEU A 45 6.53 -1.35 19.35
C LEU A 45 5.33 -1.85 20.19
N ALA A 46 5.27 -1.43 21.45
CA ALA A 46 4.26 -1.91 22.41
C ALA A 46 2.79 -1.70 21.96
N ASP A 47 2.53 -0.68 21.13
CA ASP A 47 1.20 -0.32 20.67
C ASP A 47 0.91 -0.79 19.23
N VAL A 48 1.75 -1.65 18.65
CA VAL A 48 1.54 -2.12 17.27
C VAL A 48 0.31 -3.02 17.17
N MET A 49 -0.42 -2.87 16.08
CA MET A 49 -1.56 -3.70 15.76
C MET A 49 -1.19 -4.82 14.76
N TYR A 50 -1.91 -5.93 14.82
CA TYR A 50 -1.79 -6.98 13.81
C TYR A 50 -2.20 -6.43 12.44
N GLY A 51 -1.38 -6.66 11.42
CA GLY A 51 -1.59 -6.13 10.07
C GLY A 51 -1.28 -4.64 9.92
N GLU A 52 -0.66 -4.00 10.92
CA GLU A 52 -0.21 -2.62 10.83
C GLU A 52 0.99 -2.47 9.89
N MET A 53 1.05 -1.35 9.17
CA MET A 53 2.25 -0.95 8.44
C MET A 53 3.29 -0.37 9.40
N ILE A 54 4.50 -0.89 9.30
CA ILE A 54 5.69 -0.42 10.00
C ILE A 54 6.58 0.29 8.99
N GLU A 55 6.98 1.51 9.30
CA GLU A 55 7.88 2.30 8.49
C GLU A 55 9.33 2.09 8.96
N PHE A 56 10.21 1.75 8.02
CA PHE A 56 11.64 1.64 8.24
C PHE A 56 12.40 2.81 7.57
N PRO A 57 13.61 3.13 8.03
CA PRO A 57 14.47 4.10 7.37
C PRO A 57 14.70 3.73 5.90
N GLY A 58 14.73 4.76 5.04
CA GLY A 58 14.83 4.58 3.59
C GLY A 58 13.48 4.43 2.88
N GLY A 59 12.36 4.63 3.57
CA GLY A 59 11.02 4.58 2.97
C GLY A 59 10.54 3.18 2.64
N VAL A 60 11.13 2.17 3.28
CA VAL A 60 10.71 0.78 3.18
C VAL A 60 9.59 0.53 4.18
N TYR A 61 8.53 -0.13 3.74
CA TYR A 61 7.44 -0.54 4.61
C TYR A 61 7.52 -2.03 4.90
N GLY A 62 7.05 -2.42 6.08
CA GLY A 62 6.74 -3.81 6.39
C GLY A 62 5.36 -3.94 7.02
N MET A 63 4.88 -5.16 7.13
CA MET A 63 3.61 -5.49 7.76
C MET A 63 3.85 -6.35 9.00
N ALA A 64 3.26 -5.95 10.12
CA ALA A 64 3.27 -6.75 11.34
C ALA A 64 2.39 -8.00 11.18
N LEU A 65 2.98 -9.19 11.37
CA LEU A 65 2.28 -10.47 11.28
C LEU A 65 2.23 -11.20 12.62
N ASN A 66 3.34 -11.23 13.37
CA ASN A 66 3.40 -11.93 14.65
C ASN A 66 3.64 -10.93 15.76
N LEU A 67 2.76 -10.93 16.76
CA LEU A 67 2.92 -10.14 17.99
C LEU A 67 3.29 -11.12 19.11
N GLU A 68 4.59 -11.29 19.34
CA GLU A 68 5.10 -12.08 20.46
C GLU A 68 5.20 -11.19 21.71
N GLN A 69 5.46 -11.81 22.86
CA GLN A 69 5.50 -11.08 24.14
C GLN A 69 6.59 -10.00 24.18
N ASP A 70 7.77 -10.31 23.62
CA ASP A 70 8.94 -9.43 23.66
C ASP A 70 9.41 -9.00 22.26
N SER A 71 8.72 -9.45 21.20
CA SER A 71 9.12 -9.14 19.83
C SER A 71 7.96 -9.10 18.84
N VAL A 72 8.14 -8.36 17.77
CA VAL A 72 7.19 -8.23 16.66
C VAL A 72 7.85 -8.79 15.41
N GLY A 73 7.24 -9.81 14.82
CA GLY A 73 7.61 -10.33 13.52
C GLY A 73 6.92 -9.55 12.41
N ALA A 74 7.69 -8.94 11.54
CA ALA A 74 7.20 -8.18 10.39
C ALA A 74 7.78 -8.74 9.09
N VAL A 75 6.98 -8.68 8.01
CA VAL A 75 7.43 -8.99 6.65
C VAL A 75 7.67 -7.71 5.90
N ILE A 76 8.82 -7.60 5.23
CA ILE A 76 9.20 -6.42 4.45
C ILE A 76 8.47 -6.43 3.10
N LEU A 77 7.88 -5.30 2.74
CA LEU A 77 7.18 -5.05 1.49
C LEU A 77 8.09 -4.22 0.55
N GLY A 78 9.22 -4.80 0.16
CA GLY A 78 10.23 -4.11 -0.66
C GLY A 78 11.60 -4.78 -0.62
N ALA A 79 12.64 -4.01 -0.95
CA ALA A 79 14.02 -4.46 -0.84
C ALA A 79 14.44 -4.52 0.64
N TYR A 80 14.86 -5.70 1.10
CA TYR A 80 15.30 -5.90 2.48
C TYR A 80 16.80 -5.67 2.69
N ASP A 81 17.59 -5.61 1.61
CA ASP A 81 19.06 -5.47 1.66
C ASP A 81 19.54 -4.19 2.34
N THR A 82 18.68 -3.16 2.40
CA THR A 82 18.98 -1.88 3.04
C THR A 82 18.76 -1.91 4.56
N LEU A 83 18.18 -2.99 5.09
CA LEU A 83 17.86 -3.12 6.51
C LEU A 83 18.95 -3.90 7.25
N ALA A 84 19.31 -3.38 8.41
CA ALA A 84 20.33 -3.95 9.29
C ALA A 84 19.83 -3.96 10.73
N GLU A 85 20.46 -4.80 11.55
CA GLU A 85 20.24 -4.84 12.99
C GLU A 85 20.56 -3.47 13.63
N GLY A 86 19.77 -3.10 14.64
CA GLY A 86 19.89 -1.81 15.32
C GLY A 86 19.18 -0.65 14.63
N MET A 87 18.65 -0.83 13.42
CA MET A 87 17.85 0.21 12.77
C MET A 87 16.52 0.41 13.49
N SER A 88 16.01 1.64 13.46
CA SER A 88 14.70 1.90 14.07
C SER A 88 13.55 1.49 13.16
N ALA A 89 12.42 1.18 13.78
CA ALA A 89 11.17 0.84 13.11
C ALA A 89 10.05 1.65 13.75
N LYS A 90 9.16 2.24 12.96
CA LYS A 90 8.14 3.16 13.46
C LYS A 90 6.74 2.64 13.13
N CYS A 91 5.87 2.61 14.13
CA CYS A 91 4.45 2.37 13.92
C CYS A 91 3.83 3.52 13.12
N THR A 92 3.01 3.20 12.13
CA THR A 92 2.25 4.20 11.37
C THR A 92 0.85 4.43 11.94
N GLY A 93 0.37 3.54 12.82
CA GLY A 93 -0.99 3.53 13.37
C GLY A 93 -2.06 3.15 12.35
N ARG A 94 -1.65 2.70 11.16
CA ARG A 94 -2.54 2.38 10.03
C ARG A 94 -2.37 0.91 9.68
N ILE A 95 -3.49 0.19 9.68
CA ILE A 95 -3.56 -1.16 9.09
C ILE A 95 -3.17 -1.05 7.62
N LEU A 96 -2.61 -2.11 7.05
CA LEU A 96 -2.22 -2.19 5.64
C LEU A 96 -3.29 -1.56 4.73
N GLU A 97 -2.94 -0.40 4.18
CA GLU A 97 -3.79 0.40 3.31
C GLU A 97 -3.03 0.78 2.05
N VAL A 98 -3.77 0.91 0.96
CA VAL A 98 -3.26 1.34 -0.34
C VAL A 98 -4.04 2.54 -0.82
N PRO A 99 -3.43 3.45 -1.58
CA PRO A 99 -4.15 4.58 -2.14
C PRO A 99 -5.15 4.11 -3.20
N VAL A 100 -6.35 4.68 -3.19
CA VAL A 100 -7.44 4.35 -4.11
C VAL A 100 -7.97 5.59 -4.81
N GLY A 101 -8.55 5.40 -6.00
CA GLY A 101 -9.15 6.50 -6.75
C GLY A 101 -9.13 6.30 -8.25
N LYS A 102 -9.79 7.20 -8.99
CA LYS A 102 -9.81 7.18 -10.46
C LYS A 102 -8.47 7.56 -11.06
N GLU A 103 -7.61 8.21 -10.27
CA GLU A 103 -6.26 8.64 -10.61
C GLU A 103 -5.33 7.46 -10.93
N LEU A 104 -5.69 6.24 -10.51
CA LEU A 104 -4.99 5.00 -10.82
C LEU A 104 -5.24 4.51 -12.26
N LEU A 105 -6.32 4.94 -12.91
CA LEU A 105 -6.68 4.44 -14.24
C LEU A 105 -5.60 4.80 -15.27
N GLY A 106 -5.05 3.78 -15.93
CA GLY A 106 -4.01 3.94 -16.96
C GLY A 106 -2.60 4.15 -16.41
N ARG A 107 -2.40 4.00 -15.09
CA ARG A 107 -1.10 4.03 -14.44
C ARG A 107 -0.57 2.62 -14.19
N VAL A 108 0.75 2.48 -14.07
CA VAL A 108 1.37 1.24 -13.56
C VAL A 108 1.85 1.52 -12.15
N VAL A 109 1.38 0.72 -11.19
CA VAL A 109 1.68 0.86 -9.77
C VAL A 109 2.27 -0.44 -9.20
N ASP A 110 3.04 -0.31 -8.12
CA ASP A 110 3.46 -1.45 -7.32
C ASP A 110 2.33 -1.95 -6.40
N ALA A 111 2.62 -2.98 -5.59
CA ALA A 111 1.65 -3.58 -4.67
C ALA A 111 1.22 -2.64 -3.52
N LEU A 112 2.00 -1.61 -3.23
CA LEU A 112 1.69 -0.58 -2.23
C LEU A 112 0.97 0.63 -2.84
N GLY A 113 0.75 0.63 -4.16
CA GLY A 113 0.10 1.70 -4.90
C GLY A 113 1.03 2.86 -5.31
N ASN A 114 2.34 2.70 -5.19
CA ASN A 114 3.30 3.70 -5.68
C ASN A 114 3.43 3.60 -7.21
N PRO A 115 3.47 4.73 -7.94
CA PRO A 115 3.59 4.72 -9.39
C PRO A 115 5.01 4.33 -9.83
N ILE A 116 5.11 3.33 -10.72
CA ILE A 116 6.39 2.85 -11.29
C ILE A 116 6.53 3.14 -12.79
N ASP A 117 5.55 3.81 -13.40
CA ASP A 117 5.56 4.17 -14.82
C ASP A 117 6.35 5.45 -15.17
N GLY A 118 6.95 6.12 -14.18
CA GLY A 118 7.75 7.33 -14.38
C GLY A 118 6.95 8.59 -14.75
N LYS A 119 5.61 8.55 -14.70
CA LYS A 119 4.73 9.68 -15.06
C LYS A 119 4.48 10.67 -13.91
N GLY A 120 5.26 10.59 -12.84
CA GLY A 120 5.11 11.43 -11.64
C GLY A 120 4.14 10.87 -10.59
N PRO A 121 3.90 11.61 -9.49
CA PRO A 121 3.08 11.15 -8.38
C PRO A 121 1.60 11.00 -8.76
N LEU A 122 0.86 10.22 -7.98
CA LEU A 122 -0.58 10.10 -8.07
C LEU A 122 -1.25 11.22 -7.26
N GLY A 123 -2.36 11.76 -7.75
CA GLY A 123 -3.15 12.79 -7.06
C GLY A 123 -4.24 12.23 -6.15
N ASN A 124 -4.08 10.98 -5.69
CA ASN A 124 -5.06 10.28 -4.88
C ASN A 124 -5.08 10.84 -3.46
N THR A 125 -6.29 11.12 -2.97
CA THR A 125 -6.52 11.68 -1.63
C THR A 125 -7.08 10.67 -0.64
N GLN A 126 -7.53 9.52 -1.15
CA GLN A 126 -8.18 8.48 -0.36
C GLN A 126 -7.29 7.24 -0.31
N THR A 127 -7.24 6.62 0.86
CA THR A 127 -6.65 5.31 1.08
C THR A 127 -7.74 4.31 1.45
N ASP A 128 -7.46 3.04 1.23
CA ASP A 128 -8.37 1.98 1.63
C ASP A 128 -7.63 0.76 2.18
N ALA A 129 -8.19 0.14 3.21
CA ALA A 129 -7.59 -1.05 3.82
C ALA A 129 -7.59 -2.22 2.83
N VAL A 130 -6.47 -2.94 2.75
CA VAL A 130 -6.30 -4.11 1.87
C VAL A 130 -7.13 -5.28 2.37
N GLU A 131 -7.08 -5.53 3.68
CA GLU A 131 -7.82 -6.63 4.32
C GLU A 131 -9.21 -6.16 4.74
N LYS A 132 -10.23 -6.70 4.08
CA LYS A 132 -11.64 -6.35 4.33
C LYS A 132 -12.55 -7.55 4.25
N VAL A 133 -13.56 -7.55 5.11
CA VAL A 133 -14.63 -8.54 5.05
C VAL A 133 -15.46 -8.31 3.78
N ALA A 134 -15.56 -9.34 2.95
CA ALA A 134 -16.32 -9.29 1.72
C ALA A 134 -17.84 -9.11 1.97
N PRO A 135 -18.59 -8.56 1.00
CA PRO A 135 -20.04 -8.43 1.12
C PRO A 135 -20.74 -9.78 1.38
N GLY A 136 -21.53 -9.81 2.45
CA GLY A 136 -22.36 -10.96 2.85
C GLY A 136 -23.51 -11.22 1.87
N VAL A 137 -24.22 -12.34 2.05
CA VAL A 137 -25.25 -12.83 1.10
C VAL A 137 -26.35 -11.81 0.82
N ILE A 138 -26.84 -11.10 1.86
CA ILE A 138 -27.91 -10.10 1.72
C ILE A 138 -27.53 -8.89 0.87
N TRP A 139 -26.23 -8.57 0.79
CA TRP A 139 -25.71 -7.44 0.01
C TRP A 139 -25.46 -7.80 -1.45
N ARG A 140 -25.63 -9.07 -1.83
CA ARG A 140 -25.38 -9.56 -3.18
C ARG A 140 -26.64 -9.51 -4.02
N LYS A 141 -26.44 -9.33 -5.32
CA LYS A 141 -27.47 -9.47 -6.35
C LYS A 141 -27.07 -10.61 -7.29
N SER A 142 -28.05 -11.35 -7.82
CA SER A 142 -27.82 -12.30 -8.90
C SER A 142 -27.14 -11.62 -10.09
N VAL A 143 -26.14 -12.31 -10.66
CA VAL A 143 -25.41 -11.83 -11.84
C VAL A 143 -26.32 -11.95 -13.06
N ASP A 144 -26.75 -10.81 -13.59
CA ASP A 144 -27.71 -10.70 -14.70
C ASP A 144 -27.17 -9.93 -15.93
N GLN A 145 -25.97 -9.36 -15.84
CA GLN A 145 -25.34 -8.59 -16.92
C GLN A 145 -24.15 -9.33 -17.52
N PRO A 146 -24.04 -9.48 -18.85
CA PRO A 146 -22.88 -10.13 -19.47
C PRO A 146 -21.65 -9.22 -19.52
N VAL A 147 -20.46 -9.81 -19.42
CA VAL A 147 -19.15 -9.20 -19.71
C VAL A 147 -18.63 -9.84 -20.99
N GLN A 148 -18.51 -9.05 -22.04
CA GLN A 148 -18.10 -9.54 -23.36
C GLN A 148 -16.59 -9.77 -23.38
N THR A 149 -16.16 -11.01 -23.64
CA THR A 149 -14.73 -11.34 -23.79
C THR A 149 -14.25 -11.11 -25.22
N GLY A 150 -15.14 -11.27 -26.21
CA GLY A 150 -14.82 -11.16 -27.63
C GLY A 150 -14.38 -12.49 -28.26
N TYR A 151 -14.25 -13.56 -27.47
CA TYR A 151 -13.94 -14.89 -27.97
C TYR A 151 -15.21 -15.73 -28.13
N LYS A 152 -15.52 -16.12 -29.37
CA LYS A 152 -16.71 -16.93 -29.68
C LYS A 152 -16.81 -18.21 -28.84
N SER A 153 -15.69 -18.89 -28.61
CA SER A 153 -15.65 -20.12 -27.82
C SER A 153 -16.01 -19.87 -26.36
N VAL A 154 -15.54 -18.77 -25.78
CA VAL A 154 -15.82 -18.42 -24.38
C VAL A 154 -17.24 -17.88 -24.27
N ASP A 155 -17.58 -16.83 -25.03
CA ASP A 155 -18.88 -16.15 -24.90
C ASP A 155 -20.08 -17.06 -25.21
N ALA A 156 -19.90 -18.09 -26.05
CA ALA A 156 -20.97 -19.04 -26.39
C ALA A 156 -21.08 -20.23 -25.42
N MET A 157 -19.96 -20.74 -24.91
CA MET A 157 -19.95 -21.96 -24.08
C MET A 157 -19.88 -21.66 -22.58
N ILE A 158 -19.15 -20.61 -22.21
CA ILE A 158 -18.84 -20.21 -20.83
C ILE A 158 -19.01 -18.68 -20.72
N PRO A 159 -20.25 -18.16 -20.79
CA PRO A 159 -20.48 -16.72 -20.71
C PRO A 159 -20.04 -16.18 -19.34
N VAL A 160 -19.29 -15.07 -19.35
CA VAL A 160 -18.81 -14.42 -18.13
C VAL A 160 -19.78 -13.30 -17.73
N GLY A 161 -20.30 -13.35 -16.51
CA GLY A 161 -21.20 -12.33 -15.98
C GLY A 161 -20.50 -11.25 -15.14
N ARG A 162 -21.10 -10.06 -15.04
CA ARG A 162 -20.58 -8.94 -14.25
C ARG A 162 -20.73 -9.22 -12.75
N GLY A 163 -19.59 -9.39 -12.06
CA GLY A 163 -19.56 -9.83 -10.66
C GLY A 163 -19.37 -11.33 -10.47
N GLN A 164 -19.21 -12.10 -11.56
CA GLN A 164 -18.77 -13.49 -11.53
C GLN A 164 -17.26 -13.59 -11.29
N ARG A 165 -16.81 -14.73 -10.77
CA ARG A 165 -15.40 -15.12 -10.66
C ARG A 165 -15.21 -16.35 -11.52
N GLU A 166 -14.43 -16.22 -12.59
CA GLU A 166 -14.14 -17.28 -13.54
C GLU A 166 -12.62 -17.49 -13.59
N LEU A 167 -12.17 -18.70 -13.28
CA LEU A 167 -10.76 -19.07 -13.34
C LEU A 167 -10.41 -19.42 -14.80
N ILE A 168 -9.25 -18.96 -15.28
CA ILE A 168 -8.70 -19.34 -16.59
C ILE A 168 -7.68 -20.45 -16.38
#